data_AF-A0A1E9TBD6-F1
#
_entry.id   AF-A0A1E9TBD6-F1
#
_cell.length_a   1.000
_cell.length_b   1.000
_cell.length_c   1.000
_cell.angle_alpha   90.00
_cell.angle_beta   90.00
_cell.angle_gamma   90.00
#
_symmetry.space_group_name_H-M   'P 1'
#
loop_
_entity.id
_entity.type
_entity.pdbx_description
1 polymer ?
#
loop_
_entity_poly.entity_id
_entity_poly.type
_entity_poly.pdbx_seq_one_letter_code
_entity_poly.pdbx_strand_id
1 'polypeptide(L)'
;MAINQSTPSSAQKKAEALPYDISVFELFSIGVGPSSSHTVGPMRASNRFVAELIDEGLLDRVTGVHIDLYGSLAATGAGHGTMSAALKGLCGFVPETIDIAAAEAMIERNSVDGTLPLAGYPSSSYGVNAPGGEESKVYGPVVHYREIDMTLRPLTVLPRHTNGMKIAAFAGEELLLERTYYSIGGGFIVEGDEEATGGASLTNPPYPFGSGAELVEMANEAGLSIAQLKMANECSLRTEQEVRAGILHIYRVMKECIGSSLARVGYLPGPLKVRCRAGAWHRDLMVEDPGKSPEFAIDWVNLIALAVNEENAFGGRVVTAPTNGASGIIPAVLHYAMNYTPGIRHCGQAAREQAIVDFFLASAAVGVLYKKRASISGAEVGCQGEVGSASSMAAAGLAQVLGGTPEQVENAAEIAMEHNLGLTCDPVGGLVQIPCIERNAMAASNAVTAARMALRGDGMHRVSLDQVIETMRQTGLDMSHRYKETSMGGLAVNVVEC
;
A
#
# COMPACT_ATOMS: atom_id res chain seq x y z
N MET A 1 45.29 7.08 -13.35
CA MET A 1 44.00 6.94 -14.04
C MET A 1 42.97 7.72 -13.25
N ALA A 2 42.62 8.93 -13.72
CA ALA A 2 41.62 9.76 -13.08
C ALA A 2 40.24 9.17 -13.37
N ILE A 3 39.48 8.87 -12.31
CA ILE A 3 38.11 8.38 -12.41
C ILE A 3 37.25 9.58 -12.78
N ASN A 4 36.70 9.53 -13.99
CA ASN A 4 35.84 10.57 -14.54
C ASN A 4 34.51 10.56 -13.78
N GLN A 5 34.34 11.44 -12.79
CA GLN A 5 33.03 11.76 -12.23
C GLN A 5 32.29 12.58 -13.29
N SER A 6 31.43 11.92 -14.08
CA SER A 6 30.60 12.62 -15.06
C SER A 6 29.53 13.44 -14.32
N THR A 7 29.73 14.74 -14.24
CA THR A 7 28.68 15.70 -13.89
C THR A 7 27.53 15.58 -14.89
N PRO A 8 26.27 15.38 -14.47
CA PRO A 8 25.15 15.27 -15.39
C PRO A 8 25.02 16.53 -16.25
N SER A 9 24.80 16.37 -17.55
CA SER A 9 24.64 17.52 -18.45
C SER A 9 23.34 18.27 -18.15
N SER A 10 23.27 19.56 -18.48
CA SER A 10 22.04 20.37 -18.34
C SER A 10 20.84 19.84 -19.16
N ALA A 11 21.11 18.97 -20.14
CA ALA A 11 20.09 18.24 -20.90
C ALA A 11 19.56 17.01 -20.13
N GLN A 12 20.34 16.38 -19.24
CA GLN A 12 19.87 15.35 -18.31
C GLN A 12 19.03 15.96 -17.18
N LYS A 13 19.47 17.09 -16.60
CA LYS A 13 18.67 17.87 -15.62
C LYS A 13 17.30 18.33 -16.16
N LYS A 14 17.14 18.44 -17.48
CA LYS A 14 15.86 18.79 -18.13
C LYS A 14 15.03 17.59 -18.58
N ALA A 15 15.61 16.38 -18.62
CA ALA A 15 14.94 15.17 -19.06
C ALA A 15 14.33 14.34 -17.91
N GLU A 16 14.62 14.70 -16.64
CA GLU A 16 14.18 13.98 -15.44
C GLU A 16 13.08 14.69 -14.63
N ALA A 17 12.80 15.97 -14.90
CA ALA A 17 11.74 16.71 -14.22
C ALA A 17 10.36 16.26 -14.73
N LEU A 18 9.79 15.22 -14.11
CA LEU A 18 8.39 14.88 -14.27
C LEU A 18 7.54 16.10 -13.85
N PRO A 19 6.60 16.60 -14.66
CA PRO A 19 5.82 17.80 -14.36
C PRO A 19 4.78 17.59 -13.24
N TYR A 20 4.84 16.45 -12.55
CA TYR A 20 3.88 16.02 -11.54
C TYR A 20 4.59 15.43 -10.32
N ASP A 21 3.88 15.43 -9.21
CA ASP A 21 4.25 14.74 -7.99
C ASP A 21 3.13 13.79 -7.56
N ILE A 22 3.39 12.83 -6.66
CA ILE A 22 2.40 11.84 -6.22
C ILE A 22 1.92 12.21 -4.83
N SER A 23 0.60 12.33 -4.65
CA SER A 23 -0.01 12.72 -3.38
C SER A 23 0.32 11.77 -2.22
N VAL A 24 0.50 12.29 -1.00
CA VAL A 24 0.61 11.52 0.26
C VAL A 24 -0.57 10.56 0.43
N PHE A 25 -1.77 11.00 0.04
CA PHE A 25 -3.00 10.21 0.10
C PHE A 25 -3.04 9.07 -0.92
N GLU A 26 -2.15 9.09 -1.91
CA GLU A 26 -2.01 8.02 -2.89
C GLU A 26 -1.16 6.86 -2.33
N LEU A 27 -0.15 7.17 -1.52
CA LEU A 27 0.67 6.16 -0.86
C LEU A 27 -0.03 5.59 0.38
N PHE A 28 -0.76 6.45 1.10
CA PHE A 28 -1.48 6.12 2.32
C PHE A 28 -2.99 6.16 2.09
N SER A 29 -3.53 5.10 1.51
CA SER A 29 -4.96 4.95 1.23
C SER A 29 -5.62 4.00 2.22
N ILE A 30 -6.80 4.37 2.71
CA ILE A 30 -7.62 3.52 3.59
C ILE A 30 -8.28 2.46 2.72
N GLY A 31 -8.23 1.21 3.15
CA GLY A 31 -8.87 0.10 2.45
C GLY A 31 -9.11 -1.08 3.38
N VAL A 32 -9.15 -2.26 2.77
CA VAL A 32 -9.31 -3.55 3.46
C VAL A 32 -8.20 -4.51 3.09
N GLY A 33 -7.82 -5.35 4.05
CA GLY A 33 -6.88 -6.45 3.83
C GLY A 33 -7.49 -7.59 3.01
N PRO A 34 -6.70 -8.63 2.68
CA PRO A 34 -5.27 -8.76 3.01
C PRO A 34 -4.32 -8.13 1.98
N SER A 35 -4.77 -7.79 0.77
CA SER A 35 -3.87 -7.35 -0.31
C SER A 35 -4.38 -6.15 -1.10
N SER A 36 -3.48 -5.19 -1.35
CA SER A 36 -3.81 -4.05 -2.21
C SER A 36 -3.95 -4.51 -3.66
N SER A 37 -3.04 -5.36 -4.14
CA SER A 37 -3.03 -5.87 -5.52
C SER A 37 -4.16 -6.88 -5.79
N HIS A 38 -4.46 -7.75 -4.83
CA HIS A 38 -5.35 -8.90 -5.02
C HIS A 38 -6.72 -8.76 -4.33
N THR A 39 -6.93 -7.76 -3.47
CA THR A 39 -8.22 -7.50 -2.81
C THR A 39 -8.76 -6.13 -3.18
N VAL A 40 -8.02 -5.06 -2.88
CA VAL A 40 -8.46 -3.67 -3.16
C VAL A 40 -8.57 -3.40 -4.66
N GLY A 41 -7.55 -3.79 -5.45
CA GLY A 41 -7.54 -3.60 -6.90
C GLY A 41 -8.74 -4.25 -7.61
N PRO A 42 -8.99 -5.55 -7.44
CA PRO A 42 -10.15 -6.24 -8.04
C PRO A 42 -11.50 -5.64 -7.61
N MET A 43 -11.63 -5.22 -6.35
CA MET A 43 -12.84 -4.53 -5.89
C MET A 43 -13.02 -3.20 -6.64
N ARG A 44 -11.97 -2.38 -6.74
CA ARG A 44 -11.99 -1.12 -7.51
C ARG A 44 -12.26 -1.36 -9.00
N ALA A 45 -11.74 -2.44 -9.59
CA ALA A 45 -11.98 -2.80 -10.99
C ALA A 45 -13.46 -3.09 -11.23
N SER A 46 -14.09 -3.89 -10.35
CA SER A 46 -15.52 -4.12 -10.38
C SER A 46 -16.34 -2.84 -10.12
N ASN A 47 -15.90 -1.98 -9.19
CA ASN A 47 -16.57 -0.69 -8.96
C ASN A 47 -16.55 0.20 -10.22
N ARG A 48 -15.39 0.32 -10.87
CA ARG A 48 -15.22 1.08 -12.12
C ARG A 48 -16.08 0.51 -13.24
N PHE A 49 -16.11 -0.81 -13.38
CA PHE A 49 -16.97 -1.48 -14.36
C PHE A 49 -18.46 -1.18 -14.16
N VAL A 50 -18.95 -1.20 -12.92
CA VAL A 50 -20.35 -0.84 -12.62
C VAL A 50 -20.59 0.67 -12.83
N ALA A 51 -19.63 1.53 -12.50
CA ALA A 51 -19.72 2.96 -12.78
C ALA A 51 -19.89 3.24 -14.28
N GLU A 52 -19.13 2.55 -15.14
CA GLU A 52 -19.27 2.64 -16.60
C GLU A 52 -20.65 2.15 -17.07
N LEU A 53 -21.15 1.04 -16.52
CA LEU A 53 -22.52 0.57 -16.82
C LEU A 53 -23.60 1.58 -16.41
N ILE A 54 -23.41 2.29 -15.29
CA ILE A 54 -24.33 3.34 -14.84
C ILE A 54 -24.27 4.54 -15.78
N ASP A 55 -23.06 5.01 -16.09
CA ASP A 55 -22.84 6.20 -16.91
C ASP A 55 -23.34 5.99 -18.35
N GLU A 56 -23.23 4.77 -18.88
CA GLU A 56 -23.78 4.39 -20.19
C GLU A 56 -25.28 4.04 -20.16
N GLY A 57 -25.93 4.05 -18.99
CA GLY A 57 -27.34 3.70 -18.82
C GLY A 57 -27.66 2.22 -19.13
N LEU A 58 -26.67 1.34 -18.98
CA LEU A 58 -26.74 -0.09 -19.31
C LEU A 58 -27.07 -0.98 -18.11
N LEU A 59 -26.85 -0.51 -16.87
CA LEU A 59 -26.96 -1.32 -15.66
C LEU A 59 -28.31 -2.08 -15.55
N ASP A 60 -29.43 -1.42 -15.83
CA ASP A 60 -30.77 -2.02 -15.74
C ASP A 60 -31.03 -3.14 -16.75
N ARG A 61 -30.23 -3.21 -17.84
CA ARG A 61 -30.35 -4.24 -18.87
C ARG A 61 -29.59 -5.53 -18.53
N VAL A 62 -28.72 -5.49 -17.52
CA VAL A 62 -27.81 -6.60 -17.22
C VAL A 62 -28.60 -7.80 -16.69
N THR A 63 -28.49 -8.94 -17.36
CA THR A 63 -29.05 -10.22 -16.89
C THR A 63 -27.98 -11.20 -16.43
N GLY A 64 -26.70 -10.93 -16.72
CA GLY A 64 -25.58 -11.79 -16.35
C GLY A 64 -24.25 -11.06 -16.40
N VAL A 65 -23.28 -11.58 -15.65
CA VAL A 65 -21.90 -11.09 -15.61
C VAL A 65 -20.93 -12.27 -15.72
N HIS A 66 -19.72 -12.02 -16.22
CA HIS A 66 -18.63 -12.98 -16.18
C HIS A 66 -17.31 -12.31 -15.84
N ILE A 67 -16.45 -13.01 -15.09
CA ILE A 67 -15.13 -12.55 -14.68
C ILE A 67 -14.10 -13.61 -15.03
N ASP A 68 -13.07 -13.21 -15.78
CA ASP A 68 -11.84 -13.98 -15.94
C ASP A 68 -10.72 -13.34 -15.11
N LEU A 69 -10.01 -14.16 -14.32
CA LEU A 69 -8.79 -13.76 -13.61
C LEU A 69 -7.56 -14.38 -14.29
N TYR A 70 -6.49 -13.61 -14.44
CA TYR A 70 -5.29 -13.99 -15.19
C TYR A 70 -4.03 -13.95 -14.32
N GLY A 71 -3.01 -14.70 -14.75
CA GLY A 71 -1.66 -14.65 -14.19
C GLY A 71 -1.61 -14.80 -12.67
N SER A 72 -0.83 -13.94 -12.02
CA SER A 72 -0.66 -13.97 -10.56
C SER A 72 -1.98 -13.74 -9.82
N LEU A 73 -2.87 -12.91 -10.36
CA LEU A 73 -4.18 -12.62 -9.75
C LEU A 73 -5.06 -13.86 -9.64
N ALA A 74 -4.97 -14.77 -10.61
CA ALA A 74 -5.63 -16.07 -10.54
C ALA A 74 -4.84 -17.09 -9.70
N ALA A 75 -3.51 -17.06 -9.74
CA ALA A 75 -2.66 -18.04 -9.07
C ALA A 75 -2.78 -17.99 -7.54
N THR A 76 -2.81 -16.78 -6.95
CA THR A 76 -2.88 -16.58 -5.50
C THR A 76 -4.21 -15.97 -5.03
N GLY A 77 -5.19 -15.84 -5.92
CA GLY A 77 -6.45 -15.15 -5.64
C GLY A 77 -7.27 -15.75 -4.49
N ALA A 78 -7.20 -17.07 -4.30
CA ALA A 78 -7.86 -17.74 -3.18
C ALA A 78 -7.30 -17.31 -1.81
N GLY A 79 -5.97 -17.20 -1.70
CA GLY A 79 -5.32 -16.74 -0.47
C GLY A 79 -5.54 -15.26 -0.15
N HIS A 80 -5.91 -14.48 -1.17
CA HIS A 80 -6.14 -13.04 -1.07
C HIS A 80 -7.61 -12.63 -1.05
N GLY A 81 -8.55 -13.57 -1.21
CA GLY A 81 -9.97 -13.27 -1.34
C GLY A 81 -10.30 -12.46 -2.60
N THR A 82 -9.58 -12.68 -3.71
CA THR A 82 -9.76 -11.92 -4.96
C THR A 82 -11.16 -12.06 -5.54
N MET A 83 -11.68 -13.29 -5.58
CA MET A 83 -13.01 -13.55 -6.13
C MET A 83 -14.08 -12.85 -5.30
N SER A 84 -14.04 -13.01 -3.96
CA SER A 84 -14.98 -12.33 -3.07
C SER A 84 -14.89 -10.80 -3.19
N ALA A 85 -13.67 -10.25 -3.32
CA ALA A 85 -13.46 -8.82 -3.50
C ALA A 85 -14.06 -8.30 -4.81
N ALA A 86 -13.91 -9.03 -5.90
CA ALA A 86 -14.52 -8.69 -7.18
C ALA A 86 -16.06 -8.69 -7.10
N LEU A 87 -16.67 -9.68 -6.43
CA LEU A 87 -18.11 -9.72 -6.19
C LEU A 87 -18.59 -8.57 -5.31
N LYS A 88 -17.86 -8.27 -4.22
CA LYS A 88 -18.15 -7.12 -3.34
C LYS A 88 -18.18 -5.81 -4.15
N GLY A 89 -17.22 -5.61 -5.05
CA GLY A 89 -17.19 -4.42 -5.91
C GLY A 89 -18.40 -4.33 -6.84
N LEU A 90 -18.87 -5.45 -7.42
CA LEU A 90 -20.07 -5.50 -8.25
C LEU A 90 -21.37 -5.18 -7.48
N CYS A 91 -21.37 -5.40 -6.16
CA CYS A 91 -22.47 -5.04 -5.24
C CYS A 91 -22.34 -3.62 -4.65
N GLY A 92 -21.39 -2.83 -5.15
CA GLY A 92 -21.21 -1.43 -4.78
C GLY A 92 -20.56 -1.25 -3.41
N PHE A 93 -19.85 -2.26 -2.90
CA PHE A 93 -18.91 -2.06 -1.80
C PHE A 93 -17.63 -1.43 -2.34
N VAL A 94 -17.14 -0.39 -1.65
CA VAL A 94 -15.98 0.41 -2.05
C VAL A 94 -14.92 0.28 -0.95
N PRO A 95 -13.67 -0.07 -1.25
CA PRO A 95 -12.67 -0.45 -0.23
C PRO A 95 -12.50 0.55 0.92
N GLU A 96 -12.58 1.85 0.61
CA GLU A 96 -12.36 2.95 1.55
C GLU A 96 -13.53 3.08 2.54
N THR A 97 -14.76 2.83 2.11
CA THR A 97 -16.01 3.10 2.85
C THR A 97 -16.79 1.84 3.22
N ILE A 98 -16.28 0.67 2.85
CA ILE A 98 -16.92 -0.63 3.05
C ILE A 98 -17.30 -0.89 4.50
N ASP A 99 -18.56 -1.29 4.71
CA ASP A 99 -18.97 -2.00 5.92
C ASP A 99 -18.58 -3.47 5.76
N ILE A 100 -17.54 -3.90 6.48
CA ILE A 100 -17.00 -5.26 6.40
C ILE A 100 -18.06 -6.29 6.81
N ALA A 101 -18.85 -6.03 7.84
CA ALA A 101 -19.85 -6.99 8.31
C ALA A 101 -20.97 -7.17 7.27
N ALA A 102 -21.43 -6.07 6.67
CA ALA A 102 -22.43 -6.12 5.60
C ALA A 102 -21.89 -6.83 4.34
N ALA A 103 -20.64 -6.58 3.98
CA ALA A 103 -19.99 -7.22 2.83
C ALA A 103 -19.79 -8.72 3.03
N GLU A 104 -19.36 -9.16 4.22
CA GLU A 104 -19.25 -10.59 4.55
C GLU A 104 -20.62 -11.28 4.54
N ALA A 105 -21.65 -10.65 5.13
CA ALA A 105 -23.00 -11.19 5.10
C ALA A 105 -23.58 -11.30 3.68
N MET A 106 -23.19 -10.39 2.76
CA MET A 106 -23.57 -10.48 1.35
C MET A 106 -22.89 -11.68 0.67
N ILE A 107 -21.59 -11.88 0.87
CA ILE A 107 -20.85 -13.02 0.31
C ILE A 107 -21.34 -14.35 0.87
N GLU A 108 -21.65 -14.42 2.17
CA GLU A 108 -22.22 -15.64 2.77
C GLU A 108 -23.53 -16.03 2.09
N ARG A 109 -24.45 -15.07 1.87
CA ARG A 109 -25.70 -15.33 1.13
C ARG A 109 -25.43 -15.77 -0.30
N ASN A 110 -24.58 -15.02 -1.02
CA ASN A 110 -24.19 -15.35 -2.39
C ASN A 110 -23.63 -16.78 -2.52
N SER A 111 -22.83 -17.22 -1.55
CA SER A 111 -22.24 -18.56 -1.57
C SER A 111 -23.29 -19.69 -1.50
N VAL A 112 -24.47 -19.41 -0.94
CA VAL A 112 -25.57 -20.38 -0.76
C VAL A 112 -26.55 -20.36 -1.93
N ASP A 113 -27.05 -19.17 -2.31
CA ASP A 113 -28.14 -19.04 -3.30
C ASP A 113 -27.70 -18.47 -4.66
N GLY A 114 -26.43 -18.05 -4.76
CA GLY A 114 -25.85 -17.45 -5.96
C GLY A 114 -26.34 -16.04 -6.26
N THR A 115 -27.17 -15.44 -5.42
CA THR A 115 -27.73 -14.10 -5.67
C THR A 115 -26.65 -13.04 -5.55
N LEU A 116 -26.58 -12.17 -6.56
CA LEU A 116 -25.62 -11.07 -6.64
C LEU A 116 -26.38 -9.79 -7.02
N PRO A 117 -26.77 -8.95 -6.03
CA PRO A 117 -27.43 -7.68 -6.31
C PRO A 117 -26.41 -6.69 -6.87
N LEU A 118 -26.51 -6.36 -8.17
CA LEU A 118 -25.63 -5.38 -8.78
C LEU A 118 -25.96 -3.99 -8.22
N ALA A 119 -24.94 -3.25 -7.82
CA ALA A 119 -25.09 -1.87 -7.39
C ALA A 119 -23.75 -1.14 -7.49
N GLY A 120 -23.80 0.18 -7.54
CA GLY A 120 -22.58 0.98 -7.61
C GLY A 120 -22.85 2.47 -7.52
N TYR A 121 -21.89 3.26 -7.95
CA TYR A 121 -21.97 4.72 -8.00
C TYR A 121 -21.51 5.17 -9.38
N PRO A 122 -22.06 6.26 -9.94
CA PRO A 122 -21.59 6.81 -11.22
C PRO A 122 -20.13 7.28 -11.09
N SER A 123 -19.40 7.37 -12.20
CA SER A 123 -17.97 7.72 -12.16
C SER A 123 -17.71 9.09 -11.52
N SER A 124 -18.64 10.03 -11.68
CA SER A 124 -18.56 11.37 -11.07
C SER A 124 -18.55 11.36 -9.53
N SER A 125 -18.97 10.26 -8.90
CA SER A 125 -18.94 10.11 -7.44
C SER A 125 -17.56 9.73 -6.90
N TYR A 126 -16.67 9.22 -7.74
CA TYR A 126 -15.28 8.88 -7.38
C TYR A 126 -14.38 10.10 -7.51
N GLY A 127 -14.54 11.04 -6.58
CA GLY A 127 -13.75 12.28 -6.50
C GLY A 127 -12.57 12.16 -5.54
N VAL A 128 -12.27 13.26 -4.83
CA VAL A 128 -11.19 13.31 -3.81
C VAL A 128 -11.41 12.28 -2.70
N ASN A 129 -12.67 12.02 -2.36
CA ASN A 129 -13.07 10.97 -1.43
C ASN A 129 -13.85 9.91 -2.20
N ALA A 130 -13.65 8.65 -1.82
CA ALA A 130 -14.43 7.54 -2.33
C ALA A 130 -15.91 7.67 -1.88
N PRO A 131 -16.88 7.27 -2.73
CA PRO A 131 -18.29 7.31 -2.37
C PRO A 131 -18.61 6.31 -1.25
N GLY A 132 -19.69 6.56 -0.53
CA GLY A 132 -20.18 5.67 0.51
C GLY A 132 -21.61 6.01 0.92
N GLY A 133 -22.24 5.07 1.63
CA GLY A 133 -23.63 5.21 2.05
C GLY A 133 -24.65 5.02 0.92
N GLU A 134 -25.92 5.22 1.26
CA GLU A 134 -27.04 4.87 0.38
C GLU A 134 -27.49 5.99 -0.57
N GLU A 135 -27.18 7.26 -0.25
CA GLU A 135 -27.81 8.42 -0.90
C GLU A 135 -27.48 8.57 -2.40
N SER A 136 -26.31 8.12 -2.84
CA SER A 136 -25.86 8.20 -4.24
C SER A 136 -25.68 6.83 -4.91
N LYS A 137 -26.09 5.76 -4.20
CA LYS A 137 -25.92 4.38 -4.68
C LYS A 137 -27.01 4.05 -5.68
N VAL A 138 -26.61 3.60 -6.86
CA VAL A 138 -27.51 3.14 -7.93
C VAL A 138 -27.65 1.63 -7.82
N TYR A 139 -28.90 1.17 -7.77
CA TYR A 139 -29.26 -0.23 -7.68
C TYR A 139 -29.60 -0.78 -9.06
N GLY A 140 -28.95 -1.88 -9.43
CA GLY A 140 -29.22 -2.64 -10.63
C GLY A 140 -29.99 -3.93 -10.35
N PRO A 141 -30.08 -4.81 -11.35
CA PRO A 141 -30.75 -6.10 -11.22
C PRO A 141 -29.99 -7.07 -10.31
N VAL A 142 -30.71 -8.06 -9.78
CA VAL A 142 -30.12 -9.21 -9.09
C VAL A 142 -29.81 -10.28 -10.12
N VAL A 143 -28.54 -10.66 -10.24
CA VAL A 143 -28.08 -11.74 -11.12
C VAL A 143 -27.71 -12.98 -10.31
N HIS A 144 -27.54 -14.13 -10.98
CA HIS A 144 -27.03 -15.34 -10.35
C HIS A 144 -25.58 -15.59 -10.79
N TYR A 145 -24.62 -15.35 -9.89
CA TYR A 145 -23.20 -15.50 -10.16
C TYR A 145 -22.40 -15.63 -8.85
N ARG A 146 -21.52 -16.64 -8.77
CA ARG A 146 -20.69 -16.96 -7.60
C ARG A 146 -19.21 -16.96 -7.95
N GLU A 147 -18.38 -17.05 -6.91
CA GLU A 147 -16.93 -17.20 -7.07
C GLU A 147 -16.54 -18.41 -7.94
N ILE A 148 -17.25 -19.53 -7.81
CA ILE A 148 -16.98 -20.75 -8.59
C ILE A 148 -17.32 -20.62 -10.08
N ASP A 149 -18.12 -19.62 -10.44
CA ASP A 149 -18.51 -19.35 -11.83
C ASP A 149 -17.47 -18.48 -12.55
N MET A 150 -16.44 -17.98 -11.84
CA MET A 150 -15.30 -17.26 -12.41
C MET A 150 -14.33 -18.19 -13.13
N THR A 151 -13.76 -17.71 -14.24
CA THR A 151 -12.71 -18.45 -14.95
C THR A 151 -11.32 -18.05 -14.45
N LEU A 152 -10.57 -19.01 -13.90
CA LEU A 152 -9.20 -18.79 -13.43
C LEU A 152 -8.17 -19.23 -14.48
N ARG A 153 -7.26 -18.33 -14.86
CA ARG A 153 -6.22 -18.55 -15.88
C ARG A 153 -4.82 -18.25 -15.33
N PRO A 154 -4.34 -19.02 -14.33
CA PRO A 154 -3.08 -18.72 -13.63
C PRO A 154 -1.83 -18.79 -14.52
N LEU A 155 -1.88 -19.57 -15.61
CA LEU A 155 -0.78 -19.73 -16.56
C LEU A 155 -0.86 -18.80 -17.77
N THR A 156 -1.87 -17.92 -17.83
CA THR A 156 -2.04 -16.94 -18.91
C THR A 156 -1.74 -15.56 -18.36
N VAL A 157 -0.62 -14.98 -18.79
CA VAL A 157 -0.24 -13.60 -18.47
C VAL A 157 -0.67 -12.69 -19.61
N LEU A 158 -1.43 -11.65 -19.28
CA LEU A 158 -1.81 -10.63 -20.26
C LEU A 158 -0.62 -9.70 -20.56
N PRO A 159 -0.58 -9.06 -21.75
CA PRO A 159 0.63 -8.34 -22.22
C PRO A 159 1.14 -7.23 -21.31
N ARG A 160 0.24 -6.54 -20.61
CA ARG A 160 0.58 -5.36 -19.82
C ARG A 160 1.11 -5.69 -18.42
N HIS A 161 0.41 -6.54 -17.67
CA HIS A 161 0.76 -6.85 -16.29
C HIS A 161 0.20 -8.23 -15.89
N THR A 162 0.87 -8.90 -14.95
CA THR A 162 0.50 -10.27 -14.51
C THR A 162 -0.82 -10.32 -13.75
N ASN A 163 -1.19 -9.24 -13.07
CA ASN A 163 -2.46 -9.15 -12.36
C ASN A 163 -3.56 -8.62 -13.27
N GLY A 164 -4.04 -9.47 -14.19
CA GLY A 164 -5.10 -9.12 -15.14
C GLY A 164 -6.47 -9.63 -14.72
N MET A 165 -7.50 -8.82 -14.94
CA MET A 165 -8.90 -9.15 -14.70
C MET A 165 -9.73 -8.67 -15.88
N LYS A 166 -10.61 -9.53 -16.41
CA LYS A 166 -11.59 -9.15 -17.44
C LYS A 166 -12.98 -9.31 -16.87
N ILE A 167 -13.84 -8.32 -17.09
CA ILE A 167 -15.23 -8.30 -16.65
C ILE A 167 -16.13 -8.08 -17.87
N ALA A 168 -17.17 -8.89 -18.00
CA ALA A 168 -18.18 -8.77 -19.05
C ALA A 168 -19.59 -8.76 -18.46
N ALA A 169 -20.49 -7.96 -19.04
CA ALA A 169 -21.90 -7.89 -18.70
C ALA A 169 -22.77 -8.17 -19.92
N PHE A 170 -23.89 -8.85 -19.71
CA PHE A 170 -24.74 -9.38 -20.78
C PHE A 170 -26.22 -9.07 -20.58
N ALA A 171 -26.97 -8.95 -21.69
CA ALA A 171 -28.43 -9.01 -21.74
C ALA A 171 -28.86 -10.24 -22.55
N GLY A 172 -29.22 -11.33 -21.87
CA GLY A 172 -29.31 -12.65 -22.48
C GLY A 172 -27.95 -13.08 -23.03
N GLU A 173 -27.86 -13.25 -24.36
CA GLU A 173 -26.62 -13.58 -25.07
C GLU A 173 -25.89 -12.34 -25.63
N GLU A 174 -26.52 -11.15 -25.58
CA GLU A 174 -25.93 -9.91 -26.07
C GLU A 174 -24.86 -9.42 -25.08
N LEU A 175 -23.62 -9.22 -25.55
CA LEU A 175 -22.57 -8.55 -24.77
C LEU A 175 -22.86 -7.05 -24.72
N LEU A 176 -23.10 -6.53 -23.51
CA LEU A 176 -23.34 -5.10 -23.27
C LEU A 176 -22.03 -4.33 -23.11
N LEU A 177 -21.14 -4.85 -22.26
CA LEU A 177 -19.88 -4.20 -21.91
C LEU A 177 -18.83 -5.27 -21.59
N GLU A 178 -17.61 -5.10 -22.09
CA GLU A 178 -16.44 -5.87 -21.68
C GLU A 178 -15.29 -4.90 -21.41
N ARG A 179 -14.60 -5.11 -20.28
CA ARG A 179 -13.40 -4.35 -19.90
C ARG A 179 -12.32 -5.25 -19.34
N THR A 180 -11.08 -4.85 -19.58
CA THR A 180 -9.89 -5.51 -19.02
C THR A 180 -9.19 -4.52 -18.11
N TYR A 181 -8.96 -4.91 -16.87
CA TYR A 181 -8.29 -4.11 -15.84
C TYR A 181 -7.01 -4.81 -15.38
N TYR A 182 -6.03 -4.02 -14.98
CA TYR A 182 -4.78 -4.50 -14.40
C TYR A 182 -4.56 -3.88 -13.04
N SER A 183 -4.29 -4.72 -12.03
CA SER A 183 -3.95 -4.26 -10.68
C SER A 183 -2.43 -4.15 -10.52
N ILE A 184 -1.91 -2.92 -10.56
CA ILE A 184 -0.47 -2.62 -10.73
C ILE A 184 0.27 -2.31 -9.42
N GLY A 185 -0.28 -2.74 -8.28
CA GLY A 185 0.29 -2.51 -6.94
C GLY A 185 -0.32 -1.31 -6.22
N GLY A 186 -0.20 -1.26 -4.89
CA GLY A 186 -0.79 -0.19 -4.05
C GLY A 186 -2.32 -0.05 -4.11
N GLY A 187 -3.02 -0.98 -4.77
CA GLY A 187 -4.47 -0.92 -5.02
C GLY A 187 -4.84 -0.15 -6.29
N PHE A 188 -3.87 0.31 -7.06
CA PHE A 188 -4.13 1.01 -8.33
C PHE A 188 -4.58 0.05 -9.41
N ILE A 189 -5.55 0.50 -10.20
CA ILE A 189 -6.01 -0.20 -11.39
C ILE A 189 -5.80 0.67 -12.62
N VAL A 190 -5.53 0.04 -13.75
CA VAL A 190 -5.52 0.66 -15.08
C VAL A 190 -6.39 -0.15 -16.02
N GLU A 191 -7.16 0.53 -16.88
CA GLU A 191 -8.03 -0.11 -17.85
C GLU A 191 -7.30 -0.23 -19.20
N GLY A 192 -7.26 -1.43 -19.79
CA GLY A 192 -6.65 -1.67 -21.09
C GLY A 192 -5.24 -1.09 -21.22
N ASP A 193 -5.08 -0.20 -22.20
CA ASP A 193 -3.81 0.46 -22.52
C ASP A 193 -3.68 1.88 -21.95
N GLU A 194 -4.58 2.32 -21.06
CA GLU A 194 -4.49 3.64 -20.40
C GLU A 194 -3.11 3.90 -19.79
N GLU A 195 -2.60 5.13 -19.81
CA GLU A 195 -1.36 5.41 -19.07
C GLU A 195 -1.56 5.16 -17.57
N ALA A 196 -0.56 4.58 -16.92
CA ALA A 196 -0.57 4.32 -15.47
C ALA A 196 -0.34 5.62 -14.67
N THR A 197 -1.02 6.70 -15.03
CA THR A 197 -1.04 7.92 -14.25
C THR A 197 -2.00 7.68 -13.08
N GLY A 198 -1.47 7.20 -11.95
CA GLY A 198 -2.24 7.05 -10.71
C GLY A 198 -3.11 8.27 -10.45
N GLY A 199 -4.40 8.05 -10.18
CA GLY A 199 -5.47 9.05 -10.23
C GLY A 199 -5.39 10.22 -9.24
N ALA A 200 -4.28 10.40 -8.50
CA ALA A 200 -4.06 11.52 -7.59
C ALA A 200 -2.67 12.17 -7.76
N SER A 201 -2.18 12.24 -9.01
CA SER A 201 -0.98 13.02 -9.33
C SER A 201 -1.23 14.52 -9.09
N LEU A 202 -0.39 15.13 -8.27
CA LEU A 202 -0.33 16.57 -8.06
C LEU A 202 0.13 17.22 -9.38
N THR A 203 -0.74 18.00 -10.00
CA THR A 203 -0.45 18.66 -11.27
C THR A 203 0.17 20.03 -11.02
N ASN A 204 1.31 20.31 -11.68
CA ASN A 204 2.07 21.56 -11.52
C ASN A 204 2.42 21.93 -10.06
N PRO A 205 2.95 21.00 -9.24
CA PRO A 205 3.41 21.35 -7.91
C PRO A 205 4.61 22.31 -7.97
N PRO A 206 4.85 23.13 -6.95
CA PRO A 206 5.97 24.08 -6.93
C PRO A 206 7.36 23.41 -6.95
N TYR A 207 7.49 22.21 -6.37
CA TYR A 207 8.77 21.50 -6.26
C TYR A 207 8.66 20.06 -6.78
N PRO A 208 8.45 19.84 -8.09
CA PRO A 208 8.38 18.50 -8.66
C PRO A 208 9.77 17.85 -8.67
N PHE A 209 9.93 16.70 -8.02
CA PHE A 209 11.19 15.96 -8.00
C PHE A 209 11.02 14.56 -8.62
N GLY A 210 12.05 14.09 -9.34
CA GLY A 210 12.14 12.76 -9.93
C GLY A 210 13.17 11.85 -9.25
N SER A 211 14.14 12.41 -8.53
CA SER A 211 15.24 11.69 -7.87
C SER A 211 15.50 12.16 -6.43
N GLY A 212 16.22 11.36 -5.65
CA GLY A 212 16.69 11.72 -4.30
C GLY A 212 17.61 12.93 -4.32
N ALA A 213 18.53 12.98 -5.30
CA ALA A 213 19.41 14.13 -5.50
C ALA A 213 18.62 15.43 -5.78
N GLU A 214 17.61 15.40 -6.65
CA GLU A 214 16.75 16.56 -6.91
C GLU A 214 15.93 16.96 -5.69
N LEU A 215 15.39 15.99 -4.94
CA LEU A 215 14.63 16.24 -3.72
C LEU A 215 15.48 17.01 -2.69
N VAL A 216 16.72 16.58 -2.46
CA VAL A 216 17.65 17.23 -1.54
C VAL A 216 18.11 18.59 -2.07
N GLU A 217 18.46 18.70 -3.36
CA GLU A 217 18.84 19.97 -4.01
C GLU A 217 17.72 21.01 -3.85
N MET A 218 16.47 20.66 -4.17
CA MET A 218 15.33 21.57 -4.05
C MET A 218 15.02 21.96 -2.61
N ALA A 219 15.12 21.02 -1.66
CA ALA A 219 14.90 21.31 -0.24
C ALA A 219 15.92 22.34 0.28
N ASN A 220 17.18 22.15 -0.08
CA ASN A 220 18.26 23.06 0.30
C ASN A 220 18.13 24.43 -0.37
N GLU A 221 17.84 24.49 -1.68
CA GLU A 221 17.65 25.75 -2.40
C GLU A 221 16.45 26.57 -1.86
N ALA A 222 15.37 25.89 -1.49
CA ALA A 222 14.19 26.53 -0.91
C ALA A 222 14.33 26.86 0.59
N GLY A 223 15.36 26.34 1.26
CA GLY A 223 15.51 26.45 2.71
C GLY A 223 14.40 25.73 3.49
N LEU A 224 13.88 24.63 2.93
CA LEU A 224 12.79 23.85 3.49
C LEU A 224 13.29 22.47 3.93
N SER A 225 12.66 21.90 4.96
CA SER A 225 12.78 20.47 5.22
C SER A 225 12.05 19.65 4.15
N ILE A 226 12.35 18.35 4.06
CA ILE A 226 11.67 17.42 3.14
C ILE A 226 10.15 17.44 3.36
N ALA A 227 9.70 17.42 4.62
CA ALA A 227 8.29 17.51 4.97
C ALA A 227 7.64 18.82 4.50
N GLN A 228 8.31 19.97 4.66
CA GLN A 228 7.79 21.26 4.24
C GLN A 228 7.73 21.40 2.71
N LEU A 229 8.76 20.90 2.00
CA LEU A 229 8.74 20.84 0.54
C LEU A 229 7.56 19.98 0.06
N LYS A 230 7.36 18.81 0.68
CA LYS A 230 6.23 17.95 0.34
C LYS A 230 4.87 18.58 0.66
N MET A 231 4.75 19.29 1.79
CA MET A 231 3.53 20.06 2.11
C MET A 231 3.22 21.10 1.02
N ALA A 232 4.23 21.84 0.56
CA ALA A 232 4.05 22.82 -0.49
C ALA A 232 3.55 22.18 -1.80
N ASN A 233 4.01 20.96 -2.11
CA ASN A 233 3.48 20.19 -3.23
C ASN A 233 2.02 19.78 -3.04
N GLU A 234 1.66 19.22 -1.86
CA GLU A 234 0.26 18.85 -1.56
C GLU A 234 -0.69 20.06 -1.64
N CYS A 235 -0.19 21.23 -1.24
CA CYS A 235 -0.95 22.49 -1.27
C CYS A 235 -1.25 23.02 -2.68
N SER A 236 -0.78 22.35 -3.75
CA SER A 236 -1.18 22.65 -5.13
C SER A 236 -2.64 22.30 -5.42
N LEU A 237 -3.20 21.29 -4.73
CA LEU A 237 -4.57 20.82 -4.93
C LEU A 237 -5.46 20.97 -3.69
N ARG A 238 -4.87 21.20 -2.51
CA ARG A 238 -5.57 21.23 -1.23
C ARG A 238 -5.08 22.39 -0.37
N THR A 239 -5.86 22.79 0.62
CA THR A 239 -5.35 23.68 1.67
C THR A 239 -4.47 22.89 2.64
N GLU A 240 -3.53 23.57 3.30
CA GLU A 240 -2.68 22.95 4.33
C GLU A 240 -3.53 22.28 5.43
N GLN A 241 -4.65 22.90 5.80
CA GLN A 241 -5.57 22.36 6.80
C GLN A 241 -6.20 21.03 6.37
N GLU A 242 -6.60 20.91 5.11
CA GLU A 242 -7.13 19.65 4.55
C GLU A 242 -6.05 18.57 4.51
N VAL A 243 -4.82 18.91 4.13
CA VAL A 243 -3.69 17.96 4.13
C VAL A 243 -3.43 17.43 5.54
N ARG A 244 -3.34 18.33 6.53
CA ARG A 244 -3.14 17.97 7.94
C ARG A 244 -4.29 17.11 8.48
N ALA A 245 -5.54 17.51 8.21
CA ALA A 245 -6.71 16.78 8.66
C ALA A 245 -6.78 15.36 8.07
N GLY A 246 -6.45 15.21 6.78
CA GLY A 246 -6.37 13.93 6.10
C GLY A 246 -5.29 13.02 6.69
N ILE A 247 -4.07 13.53 6.91
CA ILE A 247 -2.99 12.76 7.53
C ILE A 247 -3.37 12.32 8.95
N LEU A 248 -3.98 13.21 9.75
CA LEU A 248 -4.45 12.87 11.09
C LEU A 248 -5.63 11.88 11.06
N HIS A 249 -6.41 11.84 9.98
CA HIS A 249 -7.42 10.81 9.78
C HIS A 249 -6.79 9.44 9.48
N ILE A 250 -5.81 9.38 8.56
CA ILE A 250 -5.01 8.18 8.31
C ILE A 250 -4.41 7.62 9.60
N TYR A 251 -3.78 8.49 10.40
CA TYR A 251 -3.20 8.10 11.68
C TYR A 251 -4.24 7.52 12.66
N ARG A 252 -5.46 8.10 12.69
CA ARG A 252 -6.55 7.56 13.51
C ARG A 252 -6.95 6.15 13.06
N VAL A 253 -7.12 5.93 11.75
CA VAL A 253 -7.45 4.60 11.21
C VAL A 253 -6.35 3.58 11.52
N MET A 254 -5.07 3.96 11.43
CA MET A 254 -3.97 3.07 11.84
C MET A 254 -4.05 2.67 13.32
N LYS A 255 -4.41 3.61 14.22
CA LYS A 255 -4.62 3.29 15.64
C LYS A 255 -5.83 2.38 15.88
N GLU A 256 -6.92 2.60 15.17
CA GLU A 256 -8.12 1.76 15.23
C GLU A 256 -7.82 0.33 14.76
N CYS A 257 -7.05 0.18 13.67
CA CYS A 257 -6.55 -1.10 13.17
C CYS A 257 -5.75 -1.86 14.24
N ILE A 258 -4.81 -1.19 14.92
CA ILE A 258 -4.05 -1.78 16.04
C ILE A 258 -5.02 -2.23 17.13
N GLY A 259 -5.93 -1.36 17.57
CA GLY A 259 -6.89 -1.67 18.64
C GLY A 259 -7.81 -2.85 18.32
N SER A 260 -8.30 -2.95 17.09
CA SER A 260 -9.10 -4.08 16.59
C SER A 260 -8.34 -5.41 16.72
N SER A 261 -7.09 -5.41 16.26
CA SER A 261 -6.22 -6.58 16.29
C SER A 261 -5.95 -7.11 17.69
N LEU A 262 -5.74 -6.22 18.67
CA LEU A 262 -5.47 -6.59 20.06
C LEU A 262 -6.63 -7.37 20.71
N ALA A 263 -7.86 -7.22 20.20
CA ALA A 263 -9.03 -7.95 20.67
C ALA A 263 -9.19 -9.34 20.02
N ARG A 264 -8.45 -9.64 18.95
CA ARG A 264 -8.57 -10.91 18.22
C ARG A 264 -7.89 -12.05 18.97
N VAL A 265 -8.52 -13.22 18.88
CA VAL A 265 -8.05 -14.47 19.48
C VAL A 265 -8.19 -15.61 18.50
N GLY A 266 -7.44 -16.70 18.73
CA GLY A 266 -7.48 -17.88 17.86
C GLY A 266 -6.44 -17.85 16.76
N TYR A 267 -6.85 -18.13 15.52
CA TYR A 267 -5.98 -18.32 14.37
C TYR A 267 -6.33 -17.36 13.24
N LEU A 268 -5.33 -16.94 12.48
CA LEU A 268 -5.51 -16.21 11.24
C LEU A 268 -6.32 -17.04 10.24
N PRO A 269 -7.09 -16.40 9.34
CA PRO A 269 -7.86 -17.11 8.33
C PRO A 269 -6.97 -17.95 7.39
N GLY A 270 -7.56 -18.92 6.72
CA GLY A 270 -6.84 -19.79 5.77
C GLY A 270 -6.25 -21.07 6.38
N PRO A 271 -5.51 -21.84 5.57
CA PRO A 271 -5.09 -23.20 5.91
C PRO A 271 -3.94 -23.27 6.92
N LEU A 272 -3.10 -22.24 7.03
CA LEU A 272 -1.84 -22.30 7.80
C LEU A 272 -2.00 -22.36 9.33
N LYS A 273 -3.19 -22.07 9.86
CA LYS A 273 -3.47 -22.04 11.30
C LYS A 273 -2.42 -21.26 12.11
N VAL A 274 -2.01 -20.10 11.60
CA VAL A 274 -1.09 -19.19 12.31
C VAL A 274 -1.83 -18.59 13.50
N ARG A 275 -1.26 -18.69 14.71
CA ARG A 275 -1.90 -18.17 15.93
C ARG A 275 -1.81 -16.65 15.99
N CYS A 276 -2.89 -16.00 16.44
CA CYS A 276 -2.87 -14.57 16.76
C CYS A 276 -2.01 -14.33 18.00
N ARG A 277 -1.03 -13.43 17.91
CA ARG A 277 -0.04 -13.14 18.96
C ARG A 277 -0.23 -11.76 19.57
N ALA A 278 -0.74 -10.77 18.82
CA ALA A 278 -0.75 -9.37 19.21
C ALA A 278 -1.42 -9.12 20.58
N GLY A 279 -2.61 -9.67 20.79
CA GLY A 279 -3.35 -9.48 22.04
C GLY A 279 -2.65 -10.06 23.27
N ALA A 280 -1.91 -11.17 23.12
CA ALA A 280 -1.13 -11.75 24.22
C ALA A 280 0.10 -10.89 24.52
N TRP A 281 0.90 -10.58 23.50
CA TRP A 281 2.09 -9.74 23.63
C TRP A 281 1.78 -8.37 24.23
N HIS A 282 0.67 -7.75 23.85
CA HIS A 282 0.24 -6.48 24.43
C HIS A 282 -0.05 -6.58 25.94
N ARG A 283 -0.70 -7.66 26.39
CA ARG A 283 -0.96 -7.85 27.83
C ARG A 283 0.34 -8.04 28.60
N ASP A 284 1.26 -8.83 28.05
CA ASP A 284 2.55 -9.11 28.67
C ASP A 284 3.40 -7.82 28.77
N LEU A 285 3.53 -7.06 27.67
CA LEU A 285 4.26 -5.79 27.64
C LEU A 285 3.61 -4.69 28.51
N MET A 286 2.29 -4.68 28.68
CA MET A 286 1.64 -3.74 29.61
C MET A 286 1.96 -4.05 31.09
N VAL A 287 2.34 -5.29 31.41
CA VAL A 287 2.78 -5.70 32.75
C VAL A 287 4.28 -5.46 32.92
N GLU A 288 5.08 -5.84 31.92
CA GLU A 288 6.54 -5.72 31.94
C GLU A 288 7.00 -4.26 31.84
N ASP A 289 6.32 -3.46 31.02
CA ASP A 289 6.71 -2.09 30.68
C ASP A 289 5.51 -1.12 30.61
N PRO A 290 4.83 -0.87 31.75
CA PRO A 290 3.76 0.12 31.79
C PRO A 290 4.28 1.54 31.50
N GLY A 291 5.57 1.77 31.75
CA GLY A 291 6.24 3.06 31.62
C GLY A 291 6.78 3.37 30.23
N LYS A 292 6.73 2.44 29.26
CA LYS A 292 7.36 2.60 27.94
C LYS A 292 8.83 2.98 28.07
N SER A 293 9.60 2.18 28.79
CA SER A 293 11.03 2.39 29.02
C SER A 293 11.82 2.09 27.72
N PRO A 294 12.95 2.78 27.48
CA PRO A 294 13.71 2.60 26.24
C PRO A 294 14.19 1.17 25.96
N GLU A 295 14.29 0.30 26.98
CA GLU A 295 14.78 -1.08 26.82
C GLU A 295 13.77 -1.98 26.07
N PHE A 296 12.47 -1.70 26.17
CA PHE A 296 11.39 -2.41 25.48
C PHE A 296 10.96 -1.74 24.16
N ALA A 297 11.67 -0.69 23.71
CA ALA A 297 11.23 0.10 22.57
C ALA A 297 11.04 -0.75 21.30
N ILE A 298 11.92 -1.72 21.07
CA ILE A 298 11.83 -2.63 19.93
C ILE A 298 10.70 -3.66 20.11
N ASP A 299 10.43 -4.12 21.33
CA ASP A 299 9.32 -5.04 21.58
C ASP A 299 7.96 -4.39 21.29
N TRP A 300 7.80 -3.12 21.68
CA TRP A 300 6.62 -2.34 21.33
C TRP A 300 6.52 -2.07 19.82
N VAL A 301 7.62 -1.76 19.14
CA VAL A 301 7.64 -1.63 17.67
C VAL A 301 7.20 -2.93 16.99
N ASN A 302 7.74 -4.06 17.43
CA ASN A 302 7.40 -5.38 16.90
C ASN A 302 5.92 -5.72 17.14
N LEU A 303 5.40 -5.46 18.34
CA LEU A 303 3.98 -5.64 18.66
C LEU A 303 3.08 -4.83 17.72
N ILE A 304 3.39 -3.56 17.48
CA ILE A 304 2.55 -2.69 16.65
C ILE A 304 2.55 -3.14 15.19
N ALA A 305 3.74 -3.48 14.65
CA ALA A 305 3.86 -4.01 13.30
C ALA A 305 3.06 -5.32 13.14
N LEU A 306 3.21 -6.23 14.10
CA LEU A 306 2.52 -7.50 14.12
C LEU A 306 1.00 -7.31 14.24
N ALA A 307 0.52 -6.44 15.13
CA ALA A 307 -0.90 -6.18 15.31
C ALA A 307 -1.56 -5.71 14.01
N VAL A 308 -0.93 -4.77 13.30
CA VAL A 308 -1.46 -4.27 12.02
C VAL A 308 -1.48 -5.37 10.96
N ASN A 309 -0.42 -6.16 10.84
CA ASN A 309 -0.36 -7.24 9.85
C ASN A 309 -1.27 -8.43 10.19
N GLU A 310 -1.55 -8.69 11.46
CA GLU A 310 -2.60 -9.64 11.86
C GLU A 310 -3.98 -9.12 11.45
N GLU A 311 -4.31 -7.84 11.68
CA GLU A 311 -5.57 -7.24 11.22
C GLU A 311 -5.72 -7.32 9.69
N ASN A 312 -4.63 -7.05 8.97
CA ASN A 312 -4.58 -7.19 7.52
C ASN A 312 -4.92 -8.61 7.07
N ALA A 313 -4.29 -9.62 7.69
CA ALA A 313 -4.54 -11.03 7.37
C ALA A 313 -5.99 -11.47 7.64
N PHE A 314 -6.70 -10.77 8.53
CA PHE A 314 -8.13 -10.98 8.78
C PHE A 314 -9.06 -10.33 7.75
N GLY A 315 -8.54 -9.59 6.77
CA GLY A 315 -9.36 -8.78 5.89
C GLY A 315 -9.95 -7.54 6.57
N GLY A 316 -9.36 -7.12 7.69
CA GLY A 316 -9.78 -5.94 8.44
C GLY A 316 -9.49 -4.63 7.71
N ARG A 317 -9.93 -3.52 8.31
CA ARG A 317 -9.65 -2.18 7.79
C ARG A 317 -8.18 -1.84 8.04
N VAL A 318 -7.47 -1.48 6.98
CA VAL A 318 -6.03 -1.18 6.99
C VAL A 318 -5.72 0.07 6.17
N VAL A 319 -4.54 0.66 6.37
CA VAL A 319 -4.03 1.73 5.51
C VAL A 319 -2.81 1.22 4.76
N THR A 320 -2.77 1.43 3.45
CA THR A 320 -1.60 1.09 2.63
C THR A 320 -0.39 1.88 3.08
N ALA A 321 0.80 1.28 3.10
CA ALA A 321 2.03 1.99 3.49
C ALA A 321 3.33 1.41 2.90
N PRO A 322 3.53 1.33 1.57
CA PRO A 322 2.62 1.78 0.49
C PRO A 322 1.70 0.66 -0.03
N THR A 323 1.79 -0.55 0.53
CA THR A 323 0.88 -1.68 0.26
C THR A 323 0.33 -2.25 1.57
N ASN A 324 -0.71 -3.09 1.48
CA ASN A 324 -1.30 -3.79 2.62
C ASN A 324 -0.31 -4.78 3.24
N GLY A 325 0.52 -5.44 2.43
CA GLY A 325 1.53 -6.38 2.93
C GLY A 325 2.59 -5.72 3.80
N ALA A 326 2.83 -4.42 3.62
CA ALA A 326 3.81 -3.62 4.35
C ALA A 326 3.18 -2.62 5.35
N SER A 327 1.88 -2.76 5.65
CA SER A 327 1.11 -1.74 6.38
C SER A 327 1.53 -1.55 7.84
N GLY A 328 2.24 -2.51 8.44
CA GLY A 328 2.63 -2.45 9.85
C GLY A 328 3.85 -1.58 10.15
N ILE A 329 4.70 -1.31 9.16
CA ILE A 329 6.01 -0.67 9.37
C ILE A 329 5.85 0.81 9.78
N ILE A 330 5.13 1.58 8.97
CA ILE A 330 4.90 3.01 9.21
C ILE A 330 4.26 3.30 10.59
N PRO A 331 3.13 2.65 10.98
CA PRO A 331 2.56 2.88 12.31
C PRO A 331 3.47 2.42 13.46
N ALA A 332 4.25 1.36 13.27
CA ALA A 332 5.20 0.88 14.28
C ALA A 332 6.35 1.86 14.52
N VAL A 333 6.94 2.41 13.46
CA VAL A 333 8.01 3.40 13.58
C VAL A 333 7.47 4.75 14.08
N LEU A 334 6.25 5.13 13.69
CA LEU A 334 5.59 6.30 14.26
C LEU A 334 5.29 6.10 15.76
N HIS A 335 4.92 4.89 16.19
CA HIS A 335 4.82 4.56 17.61
C HIS A 335 6.15 4.78 18.32
N TYR A 336 7.27 4.39 17.70
CA TYR A 336 8.60 4.67 18.24
C TYR A 336 8.85 6.16 18.44
N ALA A 337 8.62 6.96 17.39
CA ALA A 337 8.77 8.41 17.42
C ALA A 337 7.96 9.04 18.56
N MET A 338 6.71 8.61 18.74
CA MET A 338 5.77 9.18 19.70
C MET A 338 6.07 8.85 21.17
N ASN A 339 6.77 7.75 21.45
CA ASN A 339 6.93 7.21 22.81
C ASN A 339 8.38 7.13 23.30
N TYR A 340 9.36 7.07 22.40
CA TYR A 340 10.78 6.89 22.74
C TYR A 340 11.68 8.03 22.28
N THR A 341 11.11 9.07 21.68
CA THR A 341 11.82 10.32 21.39
C THR A 341 11.49 11.36 22.46
N PRO A 342 12.43 11.73 23.36
CA PRO A 342 12.14 12.62 24.49
C PRO A 342 11.52 13.97 24.07
N GLY A 343 12.01 14.57 22.98
CA GLY A 343 11.49 15.83 22.45
C GLY A 343 10.04 15.77 21.94
N ILE A 344 9.54 14.58 21.61
CA ILE A 344 8.17 14.36 21.11
C ILE A 344 7.26 13.78 22.19
N ARG A 345 7.78 12.90 23.04
CA ARG A 345 7.02 12.26 24.12
C ARG A 345 6.45 13.28 25.10
N HIS A 346 7.23 14.31 25.41
CA HIS A 346 6.92 15.29 26.45
C HIS A 346 6.45 16.65 25.90
N CYS A 347 6.24 16.77 24.59
CA CYS A 347 5.72 18.00 24.00
C CYS A 347 4.18 18.05 24.04
N GLY A 348 3.61 19.24 23.81
CA GLY A 348 2.17 19.45 23.78
C GLY A 348 1.51 18.79 22.56
N GLN A 349 0.19 18.59 22.64
CA GLN A 349 -0.60 17.91 21.60
C GLN A 349 -0.37 18.48 20.18
N ALA A 350 -0.33 19.82 20.04
CA ALA A 350 -0.11 20.47 18.75
C ALA A 350 1.25 20.12 18.13
N ALA A 351 2.31 20.02 18.93
CA ALA A 351 3.64 19.64 18.46
C ALA A 351 3.69 18.14 18.10
N ARG A 352 2.94 17.29 18.81
CA ARG A 352 2.81 15.86 18.46
C ARG A 352 2.08 15.68 17.14
N GLU A 353 1.00 16.43 16.91
CA GLU A 353 0.28 16.42 15.62
C GLU A 353 1.16 16.93 14.48
N GLN A 354 1.96 17.96 14.72
CA GLN A 354 2.94 18.42 13.73
C GLN A 354 3.97 17.33 13.41
N ALA A 355 4.53 16.66 14.42
CA ALA A 355 5.47 15.56 14.20
C ALA A 355 4.85 14.39 13.43
N ILE A 356 3.57 14.09 13.63
CA ILE A 356 2.84 13.09 12.82
C ILE A 356 2.78 13.56 11.36
N VAL A 357 2.39 14.82 11.12
CA VAL A 357 2.31 15.38 9.76
C VAL A 357 3.68 15.34 9.07
N ASP A 358 4.73 15.79 9.74
CA ASP A 358 6.09 15.82 9.20
C ASP A 358 6.60 14.40 8.89
N PHE A 359 6.31 13.43 9.77
CA PHE A 359 6.63 12.02 9.56
C PHE A 359 6.01 11.50 8.27
N PHE A 360 4.70 11.69 8.07
CA PHE A 360 3.99 11.18 6.89
C PHE A 360 4.44 11.87 5.60
N LEU A 361 4.69 13.18 5.64
CA LEU A 361 5.14 13.93 4.46
C LEU A 361 6.56 13.54 4.03
N ALA A 362 7.51 13.40 4.96
CA ALA A 362 8.84 12.90 4.64
C ALA A 362 8.82 11.44 4.17
N SER A 363 8.02 10.60 4.82
CA SER A 363 7.79 9.21 4.37
C SER A 363 7.24 9.17 2.95
N ALA A 364 6.27 10.03 2.63
CA ALA A 364 5.67 10.12 1.30
C ALA A 364 6.67 10.56 0.24
N ALA A 365 7.50 11.58 0.53
CA ALA A 365 8.50 12.08 -0.40
C ALA A 365 9.45 10.96 -0.87
N VAL A 366 9.89 10.11 0.05
CA VAL A 366 10.70 8.93 -0.28
C VAL A 366 9.89 7.86 -1.03
N GLY A 367 8.66 7.58 -0.62
CA GLY A 367 7.79 6.62 -1.30
C GLY A 367 7.51 6.98 -2.77
N VAL A 368 7.40 8.28 -3.05
CA VAL A 368 7.25 8.80 -4.41
C VAL A 368 8.44 8.41 -5.30
N LEU A 369 9.67 8.44 -4.78
CA LEU A 369 10.87 8.10 -5.56
C LEU A 369 10.85 6.65 -6.04
N TYR A 370 10.48 5.71 -5.15
CA TYR A 370 10.33 4.30 -5.50
C TYR A 370 9.25 4.08 -6.55
N LYS A 371 8.11 4.76 -6.40
CA LYS A 371 6.99 4.64 -7.33
C LYS A 371 7.31 5.23 -8.71
N LYS A 372 8.05 6.34 -8.78
CA LYS A 372 8.43 7.00 -10.05
C LYS A 372 9.53 6.26 -10.81
N ARG A 373 10.54 5.74 -10.10
CA ARG A 373 11.77 5.20 -10.72
C ARG A 373 11.84 3.68 -10.78
N ALA A 374 11.01 2.98 -10.01
CA ALA A 374 11.01 1.53 -9.94
C ALA A 374 9.56 1.01 -9.87
N SER A 375 9.25 0.18 -8.88
CA SER A 375 7.90 -0.28 -8.60
C SER A 375 7.72 -0.54 -7.11
N ILE A 376 6.47 -0.42 -6.65
CA ILE A 376 6.04 -0.82 -5.30
C ILE A 376 5.25 -2.15 -5.32
N SER A 377 5.24 -2.84 -6.47
CA SER A 377 4.50 -4.08 -6.68
C SER A 377 5.38 -5.30 -6.36
N GLY A 378 4.91 -6.14 -5.45
CA GLY A 378 5.53 -7.43 -5.14
C GLY A 378 5.64 -8.34 -6.36
N ALA A 379 4.69 -8.25 -7.30
CA ALA A 379 4.69 -8.96 -8.56
C ALA A 379 5.78 -8.50 -9.55
N GLU A 380 6.33 -7.30 -9.40
CA GLU A 380 7.30 -6.73 -10.34
C GLU A 380 8.72 -6.78 -9.78
N VAL A 381 8.92 -6.35 -8.54
CA VAL A 381 10.25 -6.20 -7.93
C VAL A 381 10.44 -7.02 -6.65
N GLY A 382 9.46 -7.82 -6.24
CA GLY A 382 9.51 -8.60 -5.00
C GLY A 382 9.23 -7.77 -3.75
N CYS A 383 9.45 -8.36 -2.57
CA CYS A 383 9.07 -7.78 -1.29
C CYS A 383 9.94 -6.57 -0.91
N GLN A 384 11.12 -6.41 -1.52
CA GLN A 384 11.90 -5.18 -1.45
C GLN A 384 11.11 -3.95 -1.92
N GLY A 385 10.23 -4.09 -2.91
CA GLY A 385 9.39 -2.97 -3.39
C GLY A 385 8.24 -2.63 -2.44
N GLU A 386 7.88 -3.54 -1.54
CA GLU A 386 6.77 -3.36 -0.59
C GLU A 386 7.29 -3.06 0.82
N VAL A 387 7.89 -4.08 1.46
CA VAL A 387 8.45 -4.00 2.82
C VAL A 387 9.71 -3.13 2.84
N GLY A 388 10.58 -3.27 1.83
CA GLY A 388 11.79 -2.46 1.74
C GLY A 388 11.48 -0.98 1.55
N SER A 389 10.54 -0.65 0.66
CA SER A 389 10.13 0.74 0.43
C SER A 389 9.45 1.32 1.66
N ALA A 390 8.58 0.56 2.33
CA ALA A 390 7.97 0.97 3.60
C ALA A 390 8.99 1.21 4.72
N SER A 391 10.02 0.36 4.82
CA SER A 391 11.14 0.53 5.76
C SER A 391 11.89 1.84 5.50
N SER A 392 12.20 2.09 4.23
CA SER A 392 12.87 3.31 3.77
C SER A 392 12.04 4.57 4.04
N MET A 393 10.76 4.54 3.69
CA MET A 393 9.79 5.60 3.99
C MET A 393 9.75 5.90 5.48
N ALA A 394 9.64 4.87 6.32
CA ALA A 394 9.55 5.03 7.77
C ALA A 394 10.86 5.56 8.39
N ALA A 395 12.02 5.15 7.86
CA ALA A 395 13.32 5.65 8.29
C ALA A 395 13.46 7.15 7.99
N ALA A 396 13.04 7.58 6.80
CA ALA A 396 13.00 8.98 6.40
C ALA A 396 12.06 9.80 7.30
N GLY A 397 10.85 9.31 7.54
CA GLY A 397 9.88 9.93 8.44
C GLY A 397 10.44 10.10 9.86
N LEU A 398 11.11 9.07 10.40
CA LEU A 398 11.71 9.14 11.72
C LEU A 398 12.90 10.12 11.76
N ALA A 399 13.78 10.09 10.75
CA ALA A 399 14.90 11.02 10.66
C ALA A 399 14.44 12.49 10.62
N GLN A 400 13.38 12.77 9.84
CA GLN A 400 12.75 14.09 9.79
C GLN A 400 12.24 14.54 11.17
N VAL A 401 11.52 13.68 11.89
CA VAL A 401 10.97 13.99 13.22
C VAL A 401 12.06 14.20 14.27
N LEU A 402 13.19 13.51 14.12
CA LEU A 402 14.35 13.65 14.99
C LEU A 402 15.23 14.88 14.67
N GLY A 403 14.85 15.67 13.67
CA GLY A 403 15.53 16.91 13.30
C GLY A 403 16.70 16.71 12.34
N GLY A 404 16.69 15.65 11.53
CA GLY A 404 17.70 15.43 10.51
C GLY A 404 17.66 16.46 9.39
N THR A 405 18.82 16.74 8.78
CA THR A 405 18.92 17.53 7.55
C THR A 405 18.33 16.76 6.35
N PRO A 406 18.03 17.42 5.22
CA PRO A 406 17.61 16.73 3.99
C PRO A 406 18.51 15.54 3.62
N GLU A 407 19.83 15.70 3.73
CA GLU A 407 20.83 14.64 3.47
C GLU A 407 20.72 13.48 4.45
N GLN A 408 20.47 13.75 5.73
CA GLN A 408 20.29 12.68 6.74
C GLN A 408 18.95 11.95 6.55
N VAL A 409 17.91 12.64 6.09
CA VAL A 409 16.62 12.01 5.73
C VAL A 409 16.81 11.08 4.53
N GLU A 410 17.51 11.54 3.49
CA GLU A 410 17.86 10.69 2.33
C GLU A 410 18.74 9.51 2.74
N ASN A 411 19.78 9.74 3.55
CA ASN A 411 20.68 8.67 4.00
C ASN A 411 19.97 7.63 4.88
N ALA A 412 19.03 8.03 5.73
CA ALA A 412 18.21 7.08 6.50
C ALA A 412 17.37 6.20 5.58
N ALA A 413 16.77 6.78 4.54
CA ALA A 413 16.00 6.07 3.53
C ALA A 413 16.87 5.06 2.75
N GLU A 414 18.08 5.49 2.39
CA GLU A 414 19.07 4.70 1.66
C GLU A 414 19.50 3.46 2.46
N ILE A 415 20.00 3.64 3.70
CA ILE A 415 20.43 2.54 4.58
C ILE A 415 19.30 1.52 4.77
N ALA A 416 18.08 1.99 5.01
CA ALA A 416 16.94 1.11 5.22
C ALA A 416 16.60 0.27 3.98
N MET A 417 16.64 0.85 2.77
CA MET A 417 16.40 0.08 1.56
C MET A 417 17.57 -0.85 1.22
N GLU A 418 18.82 -0.43 1.44
CA GLU A 418 20.01 -1.28 1.21
C GLU A 418 19.86 -2.62 1.93
N HIS A 419 19.36 -2.61 3.17
CA HIS A 419 19.15 -3.80 4.00
C HIS A 419 17.91 -4.63 3.62
N ASN A 420 17.23 -4.26 2.54
CA ASN A 420 16.09 -4.99 1.98
C ASN A 420 16.30 -5.40 0.51
N LEU A 421 17.40 -5.01 -0.12
CA LEU A 421 17.69 -5.38 -1.51
C LEU A 421 17.76 -6.90 -1.70
N GLY A 422 17.10 -7.40 -2.73
CA GLY A 422 17.01 -8.82 -3.06
C GLY A 422 15.90 -9.59 -2.34
N LEU A 423 15.10 -8.94 -1.48
CA LEU A 423 13.97 -9.62 -0.82
C LEU A 423 12.89 -10.03 -1.82
N THR A 424 12.68 -11.33 -1.94
CA THR A 424 11.67 -11.97 -2.79
C THR A 424 10.27 -11.90 -2.18
N CYS A 425 9.21 -11.94 -2.99
CA CYS A 425 7.81 -11.96 -2.52
C CYS A 425 7.21 -13.34 -2.75
N ASP A 426 7.53 -14.31 -1.90
CA ASP A 426 7.11 -15.70 -2.06
C ASP A 426 6.47 -16.21 -0.75
N PRO A 427 5.25 -15.74 -0.43
CA PRO A 427 4.58 -16.09 0.81
C PRO A 427 4.05 -17.53 0.79
N VAL A 428 4.05 -18.15 1.97
CA VAL A 428 3.51 -19.52 2.17
C VAL A 428 2.02 -19.53 1.87
N GLY A 429 1.60 -20.45 1.01
CA GLY A 429 0.21 -20.58 0.57
C GLY A 429 -0.36 -19.41 -0.19
N GLY A 430 0.48 -18.49 -0.68
CA GLY A 430 0.00 -17.24 -1.28
C GLY A 430 -0.68 -16.31 -0.28
N LEU A 431 -0.51 -16.52 1.03
CA LEU A 431 -1.18 -15.74 2.07
C LEU A 431 -0.29 -14.60 2.59
N VAL A 432 -0.88 -13.44 2.87
CA VAL A 432 -0.18 -12.31 3.51
C VAL A 432 -0.02 -12.55 5.02
N GLN A 433 0.65 -13.66 5.37
CA GLN A 433 0.90 -14.12 6.74
C GLN A 433 2.38 -14.42 6.94
N ILE A 434 2.90 -15.49 6.35
CA ILE A 434 4.29 -15.93 6.48
C ILE A 434 5.00 -15.74 5.14
N PRO A 435 6.15 -15.05 5.09
CA PRO A 435 6.88 -14.36 6.17
C PRO A 435 6.46 -12.89 6.38
N CYS A 436 5.30 -12.48 5.84
CA CYS A 436 4.88 -11.08 5.76
C CYS A 436 4.79 -10.38 7.13
N ILE A 437 4.24 -11.05 8.13
CA ILE A 437 4.05 -10.48 9.49
C ILE A 437 5.41 -10.20 10.13
N GLU A 438 6.32 -11.19 10.14
CA GLU A 438 7.66 -11.04 10.71
C GLU A 438 8.50 -10.02 9.93
N ARG A 439 8.35 -9.97 8.61
CA ARG A 439 9.02 -8.97 7.77
C ARG A 439 8.68 -7.54 8.16
N ASN A 440 7.44 -7.26 8.54
CA ASN A 440 7.06 -5.91 9.00
C ASN A 440 7.73 -5.55 10.33
N ALA A 441 7.78 -6.47 11.29
CA ALA A 441 8.47 -6.24 12.57
C ALA A 441 9.97 -6.01 12.38
N MET A 442 10.63 -6.85 11.59
CA MET A 442 12.06 -6.72 11.27
C MET A 442 12.35 -5.42 10.51
N ALA A 443 11.56 -5.09 9.49
CA ALA A 443 11.74 -3.88 8.69
C ALA A 443 11.48 -2.59 9.46
N ALA A 444 10.54 -2.60 10.42
CA ALA A 444 10.33 -1.47 11.32
C ALA A 444 11.53 -1.25 12.25
N SER A 445 12.11 -2.33 12.78
CA SER A 445 13.32 -2.28 13.61
C SER A 445 14.54 -1.78 12.80
N ASN A 446 14.67 -2.22 11.55
CA ASN A 446 15.70 -1.73 10.62
C ASN A 446 15.52 -0.23 10.33
N ALA A 447 14.29 0.23 10.11
CA ALA A 447 14.01 1.64 9.87
C ALA A 447 14.38 2.54 11.05
N VAL A 448 14.08 2.10 12.28
CA VAL A 448 14.53 2.80 13.51
C VAL A 448 16.05 2.87 13.57
N THR A 449 16.73 1.76 13.29
CA THR A 449 18.19 1.69 13.32
C THR A 449 18.82 2.59 12.25
N ALA A 450 18.30 2.55 11.02
CA ALA A 450 18.76 3.35 9.88
C ALA A 450 18.66 4.86 10.17
N ALA A 451 17.50 5.33 10.67
CA ALA A 451 17.34 6.73 11.05
C ALA A 451 18.34 7.16 12.13
N ARG A 452 18.57 6.32 13.15
CA ARG A 452 19.54 6.62 14.21
C ARG A 452 20.99 6.61 13.69
N MET A 453 21.33 5.74 12.76
CA MET A 453 22.65 5.72 12.13
C MET A 453 22.90 6.99 11.32
N ALA A 454 21.95 7.37 10.47
CA ALA A 454 22.06 8.58 9.64
C ALA A 454 22.25 9.85 10.49
N LEU A 455 21.51 9.98 11.60
CA LEU A 455 21.61 11.12 12.52
C LEU A 455 22.90 11.15 13.36
N ARG A 456 23.64 10.04 13.45
CA ARG A 456 24.97 10.01 14.06
C ARG A 456 26.06 10.42 13.06
N GLY A 457 25.79 10.29 11.77
CA GLY A 457 26.62 10.82 10.69
C GLY A 457 26.25 12.27 10.34
N ASP A 458 26.84 12.75 9.26
CA ASP A 458 26.63 14.09 8.68
C ASP A 458 25.74 14.04 7.42
N GLY A 459 25.13 12.89 7.13
CA GLY A 459 24.35 12.66 5.91
C GLY A 459 25.19 12.37 4.67
N MET A 460 26.53 12.46 4.73
CA MET A 460 27.39 12.08 3.62
C MET A 460 27.49 10.55 3.54
N HIS A 461 27.15 10.02 2.38
CA HIS A 461 27.15 8.59 2.11
C HIS A 461 27.71 8.30 0.71
N ARG A 462 28.39 7.16 0.55
CA ARG A 462 29.10 6.83 -0.70
C ARG A 462 28.16 6.25 -1.76
N VAL A 463 27.12 5.56 -1.32
CA VAL A 463 26.09 4.95 -2.15
C VAL A 463 24.87 5.84 -2.02
N SER A 464 24.41 6.48 -3.09
CA SER A 464 23.22 7.35 -3.04
C SER A 464 21.92 6.56 -3.02
N LEU A 465 20.85 7.16 -2.49
CA LEU A 465 19.50 6.58 -2.55
C LEU A 465 19.09 6.24 -3.99
N ASP A 466 19.44 7.10 -4.95
CA ASP A 466 19.17 6.89 -6.37
C ASP A 466 19.84 5.63 -6.93
N GLN A 467 21.07 5.34 -6.52
CA GLN A 467 21.75 4.09 -6.89
C GLN A 467 21.10 2.87 -6.24
N VAL A 468 20.63 3.00 -4.99
CA VAL A 468 19.89 1.93 -4.31
C VAL A 468 18.54 1.65 -4.99
N ILE A 469 17.80 2.69 -5.40
CA ILE A 469 16.55 2.55 -6.16
C ILE A 469 16.79 1.85 -7.50
N GLU A 470 17.81 2.26 -8.24
CA GLU A 470 18.16 1.62 -9.51
C GLU A 470 18.60 0.17 -9.30
N THR A 471 19.33 -0.13 -8.22
CA THR A 471 19.69 -1.49 -7.85
C THR A 471 18.44 -2.33 -7.54
N MET A 472 17.47 -1.79 -6.80
CA MET A 472 16.17 -2.44 -6.53
C MET A 472 15.43 -2.77 -7.82
N ARG A 473 15.41 -1.84 -8.79
CA ARG A 473 14.78 -2.05 -10.09
C ARG A 473 15.45 -3.18 -10.87
N GLN A 474 16.78 -3.19 -10.95
CA GLN A 474 17.55 -4.21 -11.64
C GLN A 474 17.40 -5.59 -10.99
N THR A 475 17.54 -5.68 -9.67
CA THR A 475 17.35 -6.96 -8.94
C THR A 475 15.92 -7.49 -9.09
N GLY A 476 14.93 -6.59 -9.17
CA GLY A 476 13.55 -6.95 -9.48
C GLY A 476 13.36 -7.54 -10.87
N LEU A 477 14.05 -7.00 -11.88
CA LEU A 477 14.07 -7.55 -13.25
C LEU A 477 14.75 -8.92 -13.31
N ASP A 478 15.86 -9.08 -12.59
CA ASP A 478 16.62 -10.34 -12.53
C ASP A 478 15.91 -11.42 -11.70
N MET A 479 14.98 -11.03 -10.83
CA MET A 479 14.23 -11.95 -9.97
C MET A 479 13.34 -12.87 -10.82
N SER A 480 13.52 -14.19 -10.65
CA SER A 480 12.66 -15.18 -11.32
C SER A 480 11.20 -15.00 -10.92
N HIS A 481 10.28 -15.13 -11.89
CA HIS A 481 8.83 -15.08 -11.64
C HIS A 481 8.36 -16.01 -10.53
N ARG A 482 9.06 -17.14 -10.31
CA ARG A 482 8.77 -18.12 -9.24
C ARG A 482 9.03 -17.61 -7.83
N TYR A 483 9.81 -16.55 -7.68
CA TYR A 483 10.12 -15.92 -6.38
C TYR A 483 9.44 -14.54 -6.22
N LYS A 484 8.51 -14.20 -7.13
CA LYS A 484 7.60 -13.06 -7.02
C LYS A 484 6.24 -13.54 -6.52
N GLU A 485 5.23 -12.66 -6.52
CA GLU A 485 3.87 -12.83 -5.95
C GLU A 485 3.04 -14.03 -6.48
N THR A 486 3.63 -14.91 -7.29
CA THR A 486 3.01 -16.15 -7.80
C THR A 486 3.05 -17.32 -6.80
N SER A 487 3.86 -17.24 -5.74
CA SER A 487 4.05 -18.31 -4.74
C SER A 487 4.43 -19.68 -5.33
N MET A 488 5.17 -19.69 -6.43
CA MET A 488 5.57 -20.90 -7.16
C MET A 488 6.98 -21.40 -6.79
N GLY A 489 7.61 -20.85 -5.74
CA GLY A 489 9.00 -21.13 -5.41
C GLY A 489 9.32 -21.03 -3.92
N GLY A 490 10.59 -20.69 -3.65
CA GLY A 490 11.15 -20.32 -2.35
C GLY A 490 10.52 -20.97 -1.10
N LEU A 491 10.06 -20.16 -0.16
CA LEU A 491 9.44 -20.63 1.06
C LEU A 491 8.06 -21.23 0.79
N ALA A 492 7.34 -20.75 -0.24
CA ALA A 492 5.99 -21.19 -0.56
C ALA A 492 5.90 -22.68 -0.92
N VAL A 493 6.90 -23.22 -1.63
CA VAL A 493 6.93 -24.62 -2.05
C VAL A 493 7.74 -25.53 -1.11
N ASN A 494 8.54 -24.95 -0.21
CA ASN A 494 9.38 -25.70 0.73
C ASN A 494 8.74 -25.87 2.11
N VAL A 495 7.72 -25.06 2.44
CA VAL A 495 6.88 -25.26 3.63
C VAL A 495 5.65 -26.04 3.20
N VAL A 496 5.56 -27.29 3.65
CA VAL A 496 4.42 -28.17 3.34
C VAL A 496 3.17 -27.60 4.02
N GLU A 497 2.17 -27.23 3.21
CA GLU A 497 0.80 -27.07 3.69
C GLU A 497 0.32 -28.46 4.12
N CYS A 498 0.04 -28.59 5.42
CA CYS A 498 -0.23 -29.83 6.16
C CYS A 498 -0.68 -31.06 5.35
#